data_AF-A0A0R2V2G8-F1
#
_entry.id   AF-A0A0R2V2G8-F1
#
_cell.length_a   1.000
_cell.length_b   1.000
_cell.length_c   1.000
_cell.angle_alpha   90.00
_cell.angle_beta   90.00
_cell.angle_gamma   90.00
#
_symmetry.space_group_name_H-M   'P 1'
#
loop_
_entity.id
_entity.type
_entity.pdbx_description
1 polymer ?
#
loop_
_entity_poly.entity_id
_entity_poly.type
_entity_poly.pdbx_seq_one_letter_code
_entity_poly.pdbx_strand_id
1 'polypeptide(L)' 'MNPKILRGLVWLSASFPFMFGGPAFFYWVAGPALQEGNWIPAAFIVTAMFVGVGVLVRGIGILLDGFFGR' A
#
# COMPACT_ATOMS: atom_id res chain seq x y z
N MET A 1 -3.78 -25.68 0.41
CA MET A 1 -3.98 -24.29 -0.08
C MET A 1 -2.89 -23.99 -1.10
N ASN A 2 -3.22 -23.48 -2.29
CA ASN A 2 -2.21 -23.20 -3.32
C ASN A 2 -1.17 -22.18 -2.78
N PRO A 3 0.14 -22.47 -2.79
CA PRO A 3 1.18 -21.56 -2.31
C PRO A 3 1.14 -20.17 -2.94
N LYS A 4 0.71 -20.08 -4.21
CA LYS A 4 0.51 -18.79 -4.91
C LYS A 4 -0.63 -17.99 -4.28
N ILE A 5 -1.74 -18.62 -3.91
CA ILE A 5 -2.87 -17.96 -3.24
C ILE A 5 -2.44 -17.40 -1.88
N LEU A 6 -1.73 -18.20 -1.07
CA LEU A 6 -1.21 -17.73 0.23
C LEU A 6 -0.26 -16.54 0.04
N ARG A 7 0.65 -16.62 -0.93
CA ARG A 7 1.58 -15.53 -1.24
C ARG A 7 0.83 -14.27 -1.69
N GLY A 8 -0.14 -14.40 -2.58
CA GLY A 8 -0.99 -13.30 -3.01
C GLY A 8 -1.69 -12.61 -1.85
N LEU A 9 -2.26 -13.39 -0.91
CA LEU A 9 -2.88 -12.86 0.30
C LEU A 9 -1.89 -12.10 1.19
N VAL A 10 -0.67 -12.60 1.38
CA VAL A 10 0.37 -11.90 2.15
C VAL A 10 0.73 -10.56 1.50
N TRP A 11 0.89 -10.53 0.18
CA TRP A 11 1.15 -9.30 -0.57
C TRP A 11 -0.01 -8.31 -0.48
N LEU A 12 -1.25 -8.80 -0.58
CA LEU A 12 -2.44 -7.98 -0.36
C LEU A 12 -2.45 -7.39 1.05
N SER A 13 -2.30 -8.20 2.09
CA SER A 13 -2.27 -7.72 3.47
C SER A 13 -1.17 -6.69 3.72
N ALA A 14 -0.01 -6.86 3.10
CA ALA A 14 1.08 -5.88 3.18
C ALA A 14 0.74 -4.54 2.52
N SER A 15 -0.14 -4.51 1.51
CA SER A 15 -0.56 -3.26 0.85
C SER A 15 -1.56 -2.43 1.67
N PHE A 16 -2.33 -3.07 2.57
CA PHE A 16 -3.41 -2.41 3.32
C PHE A 16 -2.93 -1.25 4.20
N PRO A 17 -1.85 -1.37 4.99
CA PRO A 17 -1.31 -0.26 5.77
C PRO A 17 -0.95 0.95 4.91
N PHE A 18 -0.46 0.73 3.68
CA PHE A 18 -0.12 1.82 2.78
C PHE A 18 -1.35 2.49 2.17
N MET A 19 -2.37 1.70 1.78
CA MET A 19 -3.60 2.26 1.19
C MET A 19 -4.49 2.99 2.18
N PHE A 20 -4.63 2.45 3.40
CA PHE A 20 -5.56 2.97 4.40
C PHE A 20 -4.85 3.79 5.49
N GLY A 21 -3.62 3.43 5.84
CA GLY A 21 -2.80 4.21 6.77
C GLY A 21 -2.28 5.51 6.14
N GLY A 22 -1.97 5.51 4.84
CA GLY A 22 -1.49 6.69 4.13
C GLY A 22 -2.39 7.92 4.32
N PRO A 23 -3.69 7.87 4.00
CA PRO A 23 -4.62 8.97 4.24
C PRO A 23 -4.69 9.39 5.71
N ALA A 24 -4.71 8.43 6.64
CA ALA A 24 -4.75 8.73 8.07
C ALA A 24 -3.51 9.50 8.54
N PHE A 25 -2.31 9.04 8.16
CA PHE A 25 -1.06 9.73 8.45
C PHE A 25 -0.96 11.06 7.72
N PHE A 26 -1.54 11.18 6.53
CA PHE A 26 -1.56 12.44 5.80
C PHE A 26 -2.29 13.50 6.61
N TYR A 27 -3.50 13.21 7.10
CA TYR A 27 -4.25 14.18 7.89
C TYR A 27 -3.64 14.43 9.28
N TRP A 28 -3.10 13.39 9.92
CA TRP A 28 -2.64 13.51 11.30
C TRP A 28 -1.23 14.11 11.42
N VAL A 29 -0.35 13.85 10.44
CA VAL A 29 1.06 14.28 10.47
C VAL A 29 1.36 15.28 9.36
N ALA A 30 1.06 14.93 8.10
CA ALA A 30 1.43 15.80 6.99
C ALA A 30 0.61 17.09 6.92
N GLY A 31 -0.67 17.07 7.26
CA GLY A 31 -1.55 18.24 7.28
C GLY A 31 -0.99 19.35 8.18
N PRO A 32 -0.72 19.07 9.47
CA PRO A 32 -0.07 20.01 10.38
C PRO A 32 1.31 20.45 9.87
N ALA A 33 2.17 19.52 9.44
CA ALA A 33 3.51 19.84 8.96
C ALA A 33 3.50 20.76 7.72
N LEU A 34 2.54 20.57 6.81
CA LEU A 34 2.38 21.42 5.63
C LEU A 34 1.97 22.85 5.98
N GLN A 35 1.16 23.03 7.03
CA GLN A 35 0.80 24.37 7.53
C GLN A 35 2.03 25.11 8.07
N GLU A 36 3.02 24.39 8.57
CA GLU A 36 4.32 24.91 9.03
C GLU A 36 5.34 25.04 7.88
N GLY A 37 4.94 24.75 6.63
CA GLY A 37 5.80 24.80 5.44
C GLY A 37 6.69 23.56 5.23
N ASN A 38 6.59 22.56 6.10
CA ASN A 38 7.33 21.31 5.97
C ASN A 38 6.57 20.28 5.12
N TRP A 39 6.98 20.17 3.86
CA TRP A 39 6.37 19.27 2.87
C TRP A 39 6.93 17.84 2.87
N ILE A 40 8.01 17.57 3.62
CA ILE A 40 8.69 16.26 3.61
C ILE A 40 7.76 15.12 4.05
N PRO A 41 6.98 15.23 5.15
CA PRO A 41 6.07 14.17 5.58
C PRO A 41 4.99 13.89 4.53
N ALA A 42 4.47 14.94 3.89
CA ALA A 42 3.47 14.81 2.83
C ALA A 42 4.02 14.01 1.64
N ALA A 43 5.21 14.39 1.15
CA ALA A 43 5.86 13.71 0.04
C ALA A 43 6.16 12.23 0.36
N PHE A 44 6.65 11.96 1.58
CA PHE A 44 6.92 10.58 2.02
C PHE A 44 5.65 9.73 2.04
N ILE A 45 4.57 10.23 2.64
CA ILE A 45 3.29 9.51 2.78
C ILE A 45 2.66 9.26 1.41
N VAL A 46 2.60 10.28 0.55
CA VAL A 46 2.04 10.15 -0.81
C VAL A 46 2.84 9.12 -1.61
N THR A 47 4.18 9.18 -1.53
CA THR A 47 5.05 8.20 -2.21
C THR A 47 4.82 6.78 -1.69
N ALA A 48 4.71 6.61 -0.37
CA ALA A 48 4.43 5.33 0.25
C ALA A 48 3.07 4.75 -0.19
N MET A 49 2.05 5.59 -0.39
CA MET A 49 0.76 5.16 -0.95
C MET A 49 0.90 4.62 -2.38
N PHE A 50 1.67 5.28 -3.25
CA PHE A 50 1.93 4.77 -4.60
C PHE A 50 2.67 3.43 -4.58
N VAL A 51 3.64 3.26 -3.68
CA VAL A 51 4.30 1.97 -3.47
C VAL A 51 3.27 0.91 -3.04
N GLY A 52 2.37 1.27 -2.13
CA GLY A 52 1.25 0.43 -1.69
C GLY A 52 0.39 -0.06 -2.85
N VAL A 53 0.05 0.80 -3.81
CA VAL A 53 -0.69 0.42 -5.02
C VAL A 53 0.09 -0.59 -5.85
N GLY A 54 1.40 -0.40 -6.04
CA GLY A 54 2.24 -1.37 -6.76
C GLY A 54 2.27 -2.74 -6.08
N VAL A 55 2.40 -2.76 -4.75
CA VAL A 55 2.32 -3.98 -3.92
C VAL A 55 0.96 -4.66 -4.06
N LEU A 56 -0.14 -3.88 -4.06
CA LEU A 56 -1.50 -4.39 -4.25
C LEU A 56 -1.65 -5.06 -5.62
N VAL A 57 -1.31 -4.37 -6.70
CA VAL A 57 -1.46 -4.89 -8.07
C VAL A 57 -0.65 -6.18 -8.23
N ARG A 58 0.57 -6.23 -7.68
CA ARG A 58 1.38 -7.46 -7.67
C ARG A 58 0.74 -8.57 -6.85
N GLY A 59 0.18 -8.25 -5.68
CA GLY A 59 -0.56 -9.20 -4.85
C GLY A 59 -1.75 -9.82 -5.58
N ILE A 60 -2.58 -8.99 -6.22
CA ILE A 60 -3.71 -9.43 -7.05
C ILE A 60 -3.22 -10.35 -8.16
N GLY A 61 -2.17 -9.96 -8.90
CA GLY A 61 -1.61 -10.79 -9.98
C GLY A 61 -1.23 -12.20 -9.53
N ILE A 62 -0.47 -12.30 -8.44
CA ILE A 62 -0.06 -13.59 -7.86
C ILE A 62 -1.27 -14.43 -7.42
N LEU A 63 -2.29 -13.77 -6.87
CA LEU A 63 -3.49 -14.41 -6.37
C LEU A 63 -4.34 -14.96 -7.53
N LEU A 64 -4.51 -14.18 -8.60
CA LEU A 64 -5.18 -14.60 -9.83
C LEU A 64 -4.44 -15.74 -10.51
N ASP A 65 -3.10 -15.68 -10.60
CA ASP A 65 -2.29 -16.80 -11.11
C ASP A 65 -2.53 -18.08 -10.29
N GLY A 66 -2.60 -17.94 -8.96
CA GLY A 66 -2.95 -19.04 -8.06
C GLY A 66 -4.35 -19.63 -8.26
N PHE A 67 -5.34 -18.82 -8.65
CA PHE A 67 -6.70 -19.29 -8.93
C PHE A 67 -6.83 -19.94 -10.31
N PHE A 68 -6.18 -19.36 -11.33
CA PHE A 68 -6.29 -19.82 -12.72
C PHE A 68 -5.22 -20.85 -13.11
N GLY A 69 -4.35 -21.24 -12.17
CA GLY A 69 -3.33 -22.27 -12.40
C GLY A 69 -2.24 -21.85 -13.39
N ARG A 70 -2.01 -20.54 -13.57
CA ARG A 70 -0.88 -19.99 -14.31
C ARG A 70 0.31 -19.83 -13.38
#